data_AF-A0A554X238-F1
#
_entry.id   AF-A0A554X238-F1
#
_cell.length_a   1.000
_cell.length_b   1.000
_cell.length_c   1.000
_cell.angle_alpha   90.00
_cell.angle_beta   90.00
_cell.angle_gamma   90.00
#
_symmetry.space_group_name_H-M   'P 1'
#
loop_
_entity.id
_entity.type
_entity.pdbx_description
1 polymer ?
#
loop_
_entity_poly.entity_id
_entity_poly.type
_entity_poly.pdbx_seq_one_letter_code
_entity_poly.pdbx_strand_id
1 'polypeptide(L)'
;MARTPAVWLVTRHAGAREFARRQGVRWHHELPHAQVLPVAPGDKVYGTLPYWLAAQVCAVGAEFWCLEWTASPQHRGVELSADELEAAGARFVRYEVRRVEA
;
A
#
# COMPACT_ATOMS: atom_id res chain seq x y z
N MET A 1 -0.41 25.09 -14.02
CA MET A 1 -0.91 24.84 -12.65
C MET A 1 -0.26 23.57 -12.13
N ALA A 2 0.26 23.55 -10.90
CA ALA A 2 0.85 22.34 -10.34
C ALA A 2 -0.26 21.30 -10.05
N ARG A 3 -0.03 20.05 -10.45
CA ARG A 3 -0.96 18.93 -10.21
C ARG A 3 -1.02 18.63 -8.70
N THR A 4 -2.22 18.50 -8.14
CA THR A 4 -2.38 18.02 -6.75
C THR A 4 -2.02 16.54 -6.68
N PRO A 5 -1.18 16.10 -5.72
CA PRO A 5 -0.86 14.70 -5.54
C PRO A 5 -2.10 13.84 -5.28
N ALA A 6 -2.19 12.71 -5.98
CA ALA A 6 -3.22 11.71 -5.80
C ALA A 6 -2.79 10.65 -4.77
N VAL A 7 -3.78 9.98 -4.22
CA VAL A 7 -3.61 8.86 -3.29
C VAL A 7 -4.30 7.65 -3.89
N TRP A 8 -3.54 6.58 -4.04
CA TRP A 8 -3.96 5.30 -4.60
C TRP A 8 -4.00 4.26 -3.49
N LEU A 9 -5.10 3.52 -3.40
CA LEU A 9 -5.21 2.35 -2.54
C LEU A 9 -5.25 1.10 -3.42
N VAL A 10 -4.26 0.21 -3.27
CA VAL A 10 -4.17 -1.05 -4.01
C VAL A 10 -4.44 -2.21 -3.05
N THR A 11 -5.67 -2.69 -3.03
CA THR A 11 -6.08 -3.82 -2.20
C THR A 11 -7.33 -4.50 -2.78
N ARG A 12 -7.36 -5.83 -2.73
CA ARG A 12 -8.58 -6.63 -2.92
C ARG A 12 -9.24 -7.04 -1.59
N HIS A 13 -8.58 -6.75 -0.48
CA HIS A 13 -8.93 -7.25 0.85
C HIS A 13 -9.77 -6.23 1.62
N ALA A 14 -10.95 -6.65 2.07
CA ALA A 14 -11.92 -5.78 2.73
C ALA A 14 -11.38 -5.25 4.06
N GLY A 15 -10.66 -6.08 4.81
CA GLY A 15 -10.05 -5.67 6.09
C GLY A 15 -8.98 -4.60 5.91
N ALA A 16 -8.11 -4.72 4.92
CA ALA A 16 -7.09 -3.70 4.63
C ALA A 16 -7.71 -2.37 4.18
N ARG A 17 -8.80 -2.41 3.42
CA ARG A 17 -9.55 -1.21 2.99
C ARG A 17 -10.18 -0.49 4.18
N GLU A 18 -10.87 -1.22 5.04
CA GLU A 18 -11.47 -0.66 6.25
C GLU A 18 -10.41 -0.15 7.22
N PHE A 19 -9.32 -0.89 7.40
CA PHE A 19 -8.18 -0.46 8.19
C PHE A 19 -7.60 0.86 7.67
N ALA A 20 -7.40 1.02 6.36
CA ALA A 20 -6.95 2.28 5.76
C ALA A 20 -7.88 3.45 6.09
N ARG A 21 -9.20 3.24 6.02
CA ARG A 21 -10.20 4.25 6.42
C ARG A 21 -10.07 4.65 7.88
N ARG A 22 -9.89 3.67 8.79
CA ARG A 22 -9.73 3.92 10.24
C ARG A 22 -8.43 4.64 10.57
N GLN A 23 -7.37 4.37 9.81
CA GLN A 23 -6.10 5.12 9.88
C GLN A 23 -6.18 6.52 9.25
N GLY A 24 -7.35 6.97 8.79
CA GLY A 24 -7.56 8.29 8.22
C GLY A 24 -7.05 8.47 6.79
N VAL A 25 -6.67 7.39 6.12
CA VAL A 25 -6.22 7.43 4.72
C VAL A 25 -7.43 7.74 3.85
N ARG A 26 -7.32 8.80 3.03
CA ARG A 26 -8.29 9.15 2.00
C ARG A 26 -7.65 8.93 0.64
N TRP A 27 -8.29 8.15 -0.22
CA TRP A 27 -7.80 7.84 -1.56
C TRP A 27 -8.70 8.42 -2.64
N HIS A 28 -8.09 8.70 -3.79
CA HIS A 28 -8.75 9.16 -5.00
C HIS A 28 -9.08 7.98 -5.91
N HIS A 29 -8.24 6.95 -5.87
CA HIS A 29 -8.33 5.77 -6.71
C HIS A 29 -8.16 4.50 -5.87
N GLU A 30 -8.98 3.49 -6.16
CA GLU A 30 -8.93 2.18 -5.52
C GLU A 30 -8.81 1.11 -6.61
N LEU A 31 -7.85 0.20 -6.48
CA LEU A 31 -7.61 -0.88 -7.42
C LEU A 31 -7.46 -2.21 -6.68
N PRO A 32 -8.09 -3.31 -7.13
CA PRO A 32 -7.92 -4.62 -6.51
C PRO A 32 -6.53 -5.21 -6.74
N HIS A 33 -5.92 -4.87 -7.87
CA HIS A 33 -4.57 -5.25 -8.28
C HIS A 33 -4.09 -4.27 -9.34
N ALA A 34 -2.78 -4.19 -9.56
CA ALA A 34 -2.19 -3.39 -10.62
C ALA A 34 -0.96 -4.10 -11.19
N GLN A 35 -0.83 -4.08 -12.52
CA GLN A 35 0.41 -4.42 -13.22
C GLN A 35 1.20 -3.16 -13.62
N VAL A 36 0.50 -2.03 -13.72
CA VAL A 36 1.07 -0.71 -13.95
C VAL A 36 0.26 0.25 -13.09
N LEU A 37 0.93 1.23 -12.49
CA LEU A 37 0.29 2.32 -11.76
C LEU A 37 0.60 3.63 -12.46
N PRO A 38 -0.40 4.38 -12.94
CA PRO A 38 -0.20 5.67 -13.61
C PRO A 38 0.01 6.78 -12.57
N VAL A 39 0.98 6.58 -11.69
CA VAL A 39 1.36 7.53 -10.64
C VAL A 39 2.33 8.56 -11.18
N ALA A 40 2.33 9.73 -10.56
CA ALA A 40 3.25 10.81 -10.86
C ALA A 40 4.02 11.23 -9.58
N PRO A 41 5.13 11.98 -9.71
CA PRO A 41 5.89 12.46 -8.56
C PRO A 41 4.99 13.10 -7.49
N GLY A 42 5.23 12.73 -6.23
CA GLY A 42 4.47 13.18 -5.07
C GLY A 42 3.20 12.38 -4.75
N ASP A 43 2.71 11.51 -5.66
CA ASP A 43 1.59 10.62 -5.36
C ASP A 43 1.91 9.66 -4.22
N LYS A 44 0.88 9.16 -3.55
CA LYS A 44 1.02 8.13 -2.51
C LYS A 44 0.30 6.87 -2.92
N VAL A 45 0.95 5.73 -2.78
CA VAL A 45 0.38 4.41 -3.05
C VAL A 45 0.37 3.59 -1.78
N TYR A 46 -0.81 3.27 -1.28
CA TYR A 46 -1.03 2.42 -0.11
C TYR A 46 -1.40 1.01 -0.56
N GLY A 47 -0.78 -0.02 0.03
CA GLY A 47 -1.15 -1.41 -0.20
C GLY A 47 0.02 -2.38 -0.19
N THR A 48 -0.24 -3.62 -0.55
CA THR A 48 0.78 -4.66 -0.68
C THR A 48 1.07 -4.89 -2.17
N LEU A 49 2.19 -4.37 -2.64
CA LEU A 49 2.60 -4.47 -4.04
C LEU A 49 3.68 -5.54 -4.23
N PRO A 50 3.74 -6.19 -5.41
CA PRO A 50 4.95 -6.87 -5.83
C PRO A 50 6.15 -5.92 -5.81
N TYR A 51 7.32 -6.38 -5.36
CA TYR A 51 8.51 -5.53 -5.19
C TYR A 51 8.92 -4.78 -6.45
N TRP A 52 8.77 -5.41 -7.63
CA TRP A 52 9.09 -4.75 -8.90
C TRP A 52 8.18 -3.55 -9.19
N LEU A 53 6.91 -3.60 -8.77
CA LEU A 53 5.97 -2.49 -8.96
C LEU A 53 6.19 -1.40 -7.92
N ALA A 54 6.46 -1.78 -6.65
CA ALA A 54 6.89 -0.82 -5.63
C ALA A 54 8.15 -0.06 -6.07
N ALA A 55 9.12 -0.76 -6.68
CA ALA A 55 10.32 -0.12 -7.22
C ALA A 55 10.00 0.89 -8.34
N GLN A 56 9.05 0.58 -9.22
CA GLN A 56 8.60 1.52 -10.26
C GLN A 56 7.93 2.76 -9.65
N VAL A 57 7.07 2.57 -8.64
CA VAL A 57 6.43 3.68 -7.90
C VAL A 57 7.50 4.61 -7.29
N CYS A 58 8.46 4.04 -6.56
CA CYS A 58 9.54 4.80 -5.95
C CYS A 58 10.43 5.50 -6.99
N ALA A 59 10.75 4.84 -8.10
CA ALA A 59 11.58 5.41 -9.18
C ALA A 59 10.93 6.62 -9.86
N VAL A 60 9.59 6.66 -9.92
CA VAL A 60 8.83 7.82 -10.45
C VAL A 60 8.77 8.99 -9.45
N GLY A 61 9.24 8.80 -8.21
CA GLY A 61 9.15 9.81 -7.14
C GLY A 61 7.79 9.86 -6.47
N ALA A 62 6.98 8.80 -6.60
CA ALA A 62 5.81 8.58 -5.78
C ALA A 62 6.19 7.82 -4.50
N GLU A 63 5.41 7.99 -3.43
CA GLU A 63 5.62 7.34 -2.15
C GLU A 63 4.90 5.99 -2.09
N PHE A 64 5.61 4.94 -1.69
CA PHE A 64 5.02 3.64 -1.44
C PHE A 64 4.83 3.42 0.07
N TRP A 65 3.60 3.09 0.47
CA TRP A 65 3.17 2.83 1.85
C TRP A 65 2.63 1.40 1.96
N CYS A 66 3.41 0.51 2.59
CA CYS A 66 3.08 -0.89 2.77
C CYS A 66 2.26 -1.11 4.05
N LEU A 67 1.26 -1.98 4.01
CA LEU A 67 0.59 -2.47 5.21
C LEU A 67 1.46 -3.55 5.87
N GLU A 68 1.94 -3.27 7.08
CA GLU A 68 2.80 -4.18 7.84
C GLU A 68 2.19 -4.55 9.17
N TRP A 69 2.32 -5.81 9.55
CA TRP A 69 1.98 -6.32 10.87
C TRP A 69 2.85 -7.54 11.19
N THR A 70 2.90 -7.92 12.46
CA THR A 70 3.59 -9.15 12.87
C THR A 70 2.64 -10.32 12.69
N ALA A 71 2.74 -11.01 11.55
CA ALA A 71 1.94 -12.21 11.30
C ALA A 71 2.46 -13.41 12.11
N SER A 72 1.59 -14.02 12.91
CA SER A 72 1.83 -15.37 13.42
C SER A 72 1.78 -16.38 12.26
N PRO A 73 2.35 -17.60 12.42
CA PRO A 73 2.24 -18.65 11.40
C PRO A 73 0.79 -18.92 10.95
N GLN A 74 -0.16 -18.85 11.88
CA GLN A 74 -1.58 -19.09 11.63
C GLN A 74 -2.25 -17.98 10.82
N HIS A 75 -1.71 -16.76 10.87
CA HIS A 75 -2.21 -15.63 10.08
C HIS A 75 -1.60 -15.55 8.68
N ARG A 76 -0.65 -16.42 8.33
CA ARG A 76 -0.08 -16.44 6.98
C ARG A 76 -1.12 -16.97 5.98
N GLY A 77 -1.34 -16.21 4.90
CA GLY A 77 -2.28 -16.58 3.84
C GLY A 77 -3.76 -16.35 4.20
N VAL A 78 -4.04 -15.85 5.41
CA VAL A 78 -5.38 -15.52 5.86
C VAL A 78 -5.63 -14.03 5.63
N GLU A 79 -6.80 -13.69 5.12
CA GLU A 79 -7.26 -12.30 5.07
C GLU A 79 -7.75 -11.90 6.46
N LEU A 80 -7.11 -10.90 7.06
CA LEU A 80 -7.50 -10.33 8.36
C LEU A 80 -8.53 -9.21 8.17
N SER A 81 -9.50 -9.16 9.06
CA SER A 81 -10.41 -8.01 9.24
C SER A 81 -9.65 -6.79 9.77
N ALA A 82 -10.29 -5.61 9.74
CA ALA A 82 -9.69 -4.39 10.29
C ALA A 82 -9.44 -4.47 11.80
N ASP A 83 -10.33 -5.13 12.55
CA ASP A 83 -10.17 -5.33 13.99
C ASP A 83 -8.99 -6.26 14.30
N GLU A 84 -8.83 -7.34 13.52
CA GLU A 84 -7.68 -8.24 13.64
C GLU A 84 -6.37 -7.55 13.25
N LEU A 85 -6.38 -6.69 12.23
CA LEU A 85 -5.22 -5.88 11.85
C LEU A 85 -4.83 -4.91 12.98
N GLU A 86 -5.80 -4.23 13.58
CA GLU A 86 -5.54 -3.36 14.75
C GLU A 86 -4.98 -4.16 15.94
N ALA A 87 -5.59 -5.30 16.27
CA ALA A 87 -5.12 -6.18 17.34
C ALA A 87 -3.71 -6.73 17.06
N ALA A 88 -3.36 -6.95 15.79
CA ALA A 88 -2.04 -7.39 15.36
C ALA A 88 -1.01 -6.24 15.30
N GLY A 89 -1.39 -5.01 15.68
CA GLY A 89 -0.51 -3.84 15.63
C GLY A 89 -0.14 -3.43 14.20
N ALA A 90 -1.05 -3.64 13.25
CA ALA A 90 -0.83 -3.29 11.86
C ALA A 90 -0.62 -1.77 11.71
N ARG A 91 0.17 -1.38 10.70
CA ARG A 91 0.44 0.02 10.37
C ARG A 91 0.83 0.18 8.92
N PHE A 92 0.61 1.37 8.36
CA PHE A 92 1.19 1.74 7.08
C PHE A 92 2.59 2.33 7.28
N VAL A 93 3.58 1.74 6.61
CA VAL A 93 4.98 2.15 6.69
C VAL A 93 5.45 2.53 5.30
N ARG A 94 6.11 3.69 5.20
CA ARG A 94 6.72 4.13 3.95
C ARG A 94 7.98 3.32 3.68
N TYR A 95 8.07 2.78 2.47
CA TYR A 95 9.26 2.10 1.97
C TYR A 95 9.82 2.80 0.74
N GLU A 96 11.14 2.74 0.63
CA GLU A 96 11.85 2.99 -0.61
C GLU A 96 12.36 1.67 -1.15
N VAL A 97 11.86 1.29 -2.33
CA VAL A 97 12.21 0.03 -2.98
C VAL A 97 12.99 0.35 -4.24
N ARG A 98 14.13 -0.32 -4.42
CA ARG A 98 14.94 -0.22 -5.65
C ARG A 98 15.32 -1.61 -6.14
N ARG A 99 15.29 -1.80 -7.46
CA ARG A 99 15.94 -2.96 -8.07
C ARG A 99 17.45 -2.79 -7.94
N VAL A 100 18.14 -3.85 -7.55
CA VAL A 100 19.59 -3.90 -7.46
C VAL A 100 20.07 -4.90 -8.50
N GLU A 101 21.04 -4.51 -9.32
CA GLU A 101 21.72 -5.41 -10.26
C GLU A 101 22.74 -6.25 -9.49
N ALA A 102 22.95 -7.50 -9.93
CA ALA A 102 23.85 -8.45 -9.31
C ALA A 102 25.31 -8.21 -9.71
#